data_AF-A0A3M6QZQ6-F1
#
_entry.id   AF-A0A3M6QZQ6-F1
#
_cell.length_a   1.000
_cell.length_b   1.000
_cell.length_c   1.000
_cell.angle_alpha   90.00
_cell.angle_beta   90.00
_cell.angle_gamma   90.00
#
_symmetry.space_group_name_H-M   'P 1'
#
loop_
_entity.id
_entity.type
_entity.pdbx_description
1 polymer ?
#
loop_
_entity_poly.entity_id
_entity_poly.type
_entity_poly.pdbx_seq_one_letter_code
_entity_poly.pdbx_strand_id
1 'polypeptide(L)'
;MNRRDISHRAAFETNSLAHNKLLAERTDQVGREARAYLYEMEVNRQESDAKQRDAREMETLKLARRANMIAIISVVVAVLASIVAAFK
;
A
#
# COMPACT_ATOMS: atom_id res chain seq x y z
N MET A 1 14.87 16.25 11.15
CA MET A 1 14.22 17.36 10.41
C MET A 1 12.78 17.42 10.87
N ASN A 2 12.37 18.49 11.56
CA ASN A 2 11.01 18.63 12.09
C ASN A 2 10.03 18.77 10.91
N ARG A 3 8.98 17.95 10.86
CA ARG A 3 7.89 17.96 9.85
C ARG A 3 7.05 19.26 9.81
N ARG A 4 7.53 20.36 10.39
CA ARG A 4 6.76 21.58 10.68
C ARG A 4 7.28 22.86 10.01
N ASP A 5 8.41 22.83 9.30
CA ASP A 5 9.08 24.08 8.88
C ASP A 5 8.99 24.33 7.36
N ILE A 6 7.83 24.08 6.75
CA ILE A 6 7.53 24.65 5.42
C ILE A 6 6.67 25.90 5.68
N SER A 7 7.31 27.06 5.70
CA SER A 7 6.64 28.33 6.03
C SER A 7 5.46 28.62 5.09
N HIS A 8 5.53 28.16 3.85
CA HIS A 8 4.49 28.37 2.83
C HIS A 8 3.58 27.16 2.60
N ARG A 9 3.50 26.20 3.54
CA ARG A 9 2.74 24.94 3.36
C ARG A 9 1.30 25.17 2.88
N ALA A 10 0.56 26.06 3.53
CA ALA A 10 -0.83 26.34 3.17
C ALA A 10 -0.98 26.82 1.72
N ALA A 11 -0.01 27.59 1.20
CA ALA A 11 -0.01 28.03 -0.19
C ALA A 11 0.30 26.87 -1.16
N PHE A 12 1.17 25.93 -0.78
CA PHE A 12 1.42 24.74 -1.61
C PHE A 12 0.24 23.77 -1.62
N GLU A 13 -0.54 23.70 -0.55
CA GLU A 13 -1.76 22.88 -0.48
C GLU A 13 -2.89 23.42 -1.36
N THR A 14 -3.02 24.75 -1.50
CA THR A 14 -4.03 25.36 -2.38
C THR A 14 -3.64 25.38 -3.85
N ASN A 15 -2.34 25.35 -4.14
CA ASN A 15 -1.82 25.41 -5.51
C ASN A 15 -1.80 24.03 -6.19
N SER A 16 -1.91 24.03 -7.52
CA SER A 16 -1.84 22.79 -8.29
C SER A 16 -0.44 22.15 -8.23
N LEU A 17 -0.36 20.83 -8.40
CA LEU A 17 0.91 20.10 -8.45
C LEU A 17 1.87 20.68 -9.50
N ALA A 18 1.35 21.05 -10.67
CA ALA A 18 2.15 21.63 -11.74
C ALA A 18 2.73 22.99 -11.34
N HIS A 19 1.94 23.82 -10.65
CA HIS A 19 2.42 25.09 -10.12
C HIS A 19 3.51 24.90 -9.05
N ASN A 20 3.33 23.95 -8.14
CA ASN A 20 4.33 23.64 -7.12
C ASN A 20 5.63 23.08 -7.72
N LYS A 21 5.55 22.29 -8.80
CA LYS A 21 6.72 21.84 -9.58
C LYS A 21 7.46 23.01 -10.22
N LEU A 22 6.74 23.96 -10.79
CA LEU A 22 7.33 25.18 -11.36
C LEU A 22 7.98 26.05 -10.27
N LEU A 23 7.36 26.18 -9.09
CA LEU A 23 8.00 26.84 -7.95
C LEU A 23 9.26 26.12 -7.49
N ALA A 24 9.27 24.78 -7.52
CA ALA A 24 10.41 23.96 -7.15
C ALA A 24 11.62 24.08 -8.10
N GLU A 25 11.47 24.67 -9.29
CA GLU A 25 12.59 24.99 -10.19
C GLU A 25 13.34 26.26 -9.75
N ARG A 26 12.72 27.07 -8.90
CA ARG A 26 13.35 28.30 -8.37
C ARG A 26 14.51 27.94 -7.44
N THR A 27 15.52 28.80 -7.44
CA THR A 27 16.72 28.66 -6.58
C THR A 27 16.58 29.37 -5.24
N ASP A 28 15.52 30.17 -5.07
CA ASP A 28 15.21 30.91 -3.86
C ASP A 28 14.66 30.01 -2.73
N GLN A 29 14.36 30.62 -1.59
CA GLN A 29 13.82 29.92 -0.42
C GLN A 29 12.50 29.22 -0.74
N VAL A 30 11.61 29.87 -1.48
CA VAL A 30 10.32 29.31 -1.88
C VAL A 30 10.51 28.06 -2.72
N GLY A 31 11.48 28.04 -3.65
CA GLY A 31 11.79 26.85 -4.43
C GLY A 31 12.37 25.70 -3.60
N ARG A 32 13.18 25.97 -2.57
CA ARG A 32 13.63 24.94 -1.62
C ARG A 32 12.46 24.34 -0.83
N GLU A 33 11.55 25.19 -0.37
CA GLU A 33 10.36 24.77 0.37
C GLU A 33 9.39 23.98 -0.52
N ALA A 34 9.20 24.38 -1.78
CA ALA A 34 8.39 23.65 -2.75
C ALA A 34 8.97 22.25 -3.05
N ARG A 35 10.30 22.13 -3.18
CA ARG A 35 10.97 20.82 -3.31
C ARG A 35 10.74 19.93 -2.09
N ALA A 36 10.84 20.49 -0.89
CA ALA A 36 10.58 19.76 0.34
C ALA A 36 9.12 19.28 0.42
N TYR A 37 8.16 20.13 0.04
CA TYR A 37 6.74 19.77 -0.01
C TYR A 37 6.45 18.64 -1.02
N LEU A 38 6.98 18.75 -2.24
CA LEU A 38 6.82 17.70 -3.26
C LEU A 38 7.42 16.37 -2.81
N TYR A 39 8.57 16.40 -2.13
CA TYR A 39 9.19 15.22 -1.55
C TYR A 39 8.32 14.57 -0.48
N GLU A 40 7.74 15.35 0.43
CA GLU A 40 6.79 14.83 1.42
C GLU A 40 5.57 14.19 0.75
N MET A 41 5.04 14.81 -0.30
CA MET A 41 3.90 14.28 -1.03
C MET A 41 4.21 12.92 -1.66
N GLU A 42 5.40 12.77 -2.24
CA GLU A 42 5.88 11.53 -2.86
C GLU A 42 6.10 10.44 -1.81
N VAL A 43 6.73 10.77 -0.68
CA VAL A 43 6.93 9.81 0.43
C VAL A 43 5.57 9.33 0.97
N ASN A 44 4.61 10.23 1.18
CA ASN A 44 3.27 9.85 1.63
C ASN A 44 2.55 8.95 0.61
N ARG A 45 2.74 9.20 -0.68
CA ARG A 45 2.20 8.35 -1.75
C ARG A 45 2.82 6.95 -1.70
N GLN A 46 4.14 6.86 -1.58
CA GLN A 46 4.84 5.58 -1.47
C GLN A 46 4.43 4.79 -0.22
N GLU A 47 4.23 5.47 0.91
CA GLU A 47 3.73 4.82 2.14
C GLU A 47 2.29 4.31 1.97
N SER A 48 1.43 5.06 1.28
CA SER A 48 0.07 4.62 0.94
C SER A 48 0.07 3.41 0.01
N ASP A 49 0.92 3.44 -1.03
CA ASP A 49 1.07 2.33 -1.98
C ASP A 49 1.63 1.08 -1.30
N ALA A 50 2.56 1.22 -0.35
CA ALA A 50 3.07 0.12 0.46
C ALA A 50 1.95 -0.50 1.32
N LYS A 51 1.14 0.32 2.01
CA LYS A 51 -0.02 -0.17 2.78
C LYS A 51 -1.02 -0.93 1.91
N GLN A 52 -1.24 -0.48 0.67
CA GLN A 52 -2.12 -1.19 -0.27
C GLN A 52 -1.53 -2.54 -0.71
N ARG A 53 -0.21 -2.64 -0.88
CA ARG A 53 0.46 -3.92 -1.17
C ARG A 53 0.31 -4.89 -0.01
N ASP A 54 0.58 -4.44 1.21
CA ASP A 54 0.43 -5.27 2.42
C ASP A 54 -1.02 -5.76 2.59
N ALA A 55 -2.01 -4.91 2.29
CA ALA A 55 -3.42 -5.29 2.31
C ALA A 55 -3.73 -6.41 1.31
N ARG A 56 -3.23 -6.30 0.07
CA ARG A 56 -3.38 -7.34 -0.97
C ARG A 56 -2.65 -8.63 -0.59
N GLU A 57 -1.47 -8.54 0.01
CA GLU A 57 -0.73 -9.71 0.51
C GLU A 57 -1.51 -10.42 1.63
N MET A 58 -2.15 -9.69 2.53
CA MET A 58 -3.01 -10.29 3.56
C MET A 58 -4.24 -10.99 2.97
N GLU A 59 -4.87 -10.41 1.95
CA GLU A 59 -6.02 -11.03 1.27
C GLU A 59 -5.62 -12.30 0.51
N THR A 60 -4.51 -12.26 -0.22
CA THR A 60 -3.97 -13.42 -0.93
C THR A 60 -3.56 -14.54 0.03
N LEU A 61 -2.93 -14.21 1.17
CA LEU A 61 -2.64 -15.19 2.22
C LEU A 61 -3.90 -15.81 2.83
N LYS A 62 -4.95 -15.02 3.07
CA LYS A 62 -6.24 -15.53 3.55
C LYS A 62 -6.87 -16.47 2.53
N LEU A 63 -6.82 -16.14 1.24
CA LEU A 63 -7.32 -16.99 0.17
C LEU A 63 -6.54 -18.30 0.08
N ALA A 64 -5.21 -18.23 0.14
CA ALA A 64 -4.33 -19.40 0.13
C ALA A 64 -4.61 -20.33 1.33
N ARG A 65 -4.79 -19.78 2.54
CA ARG A 65 -5.18 -20.56 3.72
C ARG A 65 -6.52 -21.25 3.56
N ARG A 66 -7.52 -20.58 3.00
CA ARG A 66 -8.84 -21.17 2.71
C ARG A 66 -8.74 -22.29 1.69
N ALA A 67 -7.98 -22.09 0.61
CA ALA A 67 -7.76 -23.11 -0.41
C ALA A 67 -7.08 -24.36 0.18
N ASN A 68 -6.06 -24.17 1.02
CA ASN A 68 -5.36 -25.28 1.68
C ASN A 68 -6.31 -26.04 2.63
N MET A 69 -7.16 -25.34 3.38
CA MET A 69 -8.16 -25.97 4.25
C MET A 69 -9.15 -26.84 3.45
N ILE A 70 -9.63 -26.35 2.32
CA ILE A 70 -10.53 -27.11 1.43
C ILE A 70 -9.82 -28.36 0.89
N ALA A 71 -8.55 -28.24 0.51
CA ALA A 71 -7.75 -29.37 0.03
C ALA A 71 -7.55 -30.45 1.12
N ILE A 72 -7.34 -30.05 2.38
CA ILE A 72 -7.24 -31.00 3.50
C ILE A 72 -8.59 -31.71 3.71
N ILE A 73 -9.70 -30.97 3.71
CA ILE A 73 -11.04 -31.53 3.89
C ILE A 73 -11.37 -32.52 2.77
N SER A 74 -11.03 -32.20 1.52
CA SER A 74 -11.31 -33.10 0.39
C SER A 74 -10.54 -34.42 0.49
N VAL A 75 -9.29 -34.39 0.95
CA VAL A 75 -8.49 -35.59 1.21
C VAL A 75 -9.13 -36.44 2.32
N VAL A 76 -9.52 -35.82 3.43
CA VAL A 76 -10.19 -36.53 4.54
C VAL A 76 -11.47 -37.21 4.07
N VAL A 77 -12.31 -36.50 3.31
CA VAL A 77 -13.55 -37.05 2.75
C VAL A 77 -13.25 -38.21 1.79
N ALA A 78 -12.24 -38.08 0.93
CA ALA A 78 -11.86 -39.15 0.01
C ALA A 78 -11.37 -40.41 0.73
N VAL A 79 -10.59 -40.25 1.81
CA VAL A 79 -10.14 -41.38 2.65
C VAL A 79 -11.32 -42.04 3.38
N LEU A 80 -12.25 -41.26 3.92
CA LEU A 80 -13.44 -41.82 4.56
C LEU A 80 -14.32 -42.58 3.56
N ALA A 81 -14.49 -42.05 2.35
CA ALA A 81 -15.25 -42.71 1.29
C ALA A 81 -14.60 -44.03 0.85
N SER A 82 -13.27 -44.08 0.73
CA SER A 82 -12.56 -45.32 0.37
C SER A 82 -12.65 -46.38 1.47
N ILE A 83 -12.60 -45.98 2.74
CA ILE A 83 -12.83 -46.88 3.88
C ILE A 83 -14.25 -47.46 3.82
N VAL A 84 -15.28 -46.63 3.67
CA VAL A 84 -16.67 -47.10 3.58
C VAL A 84 -16.87 -48.04 2.39
N ALA A 85 -16.26 -47.74 1.24
CA ALA A 85 -16.31 -48.60 0.06
C ALA A 85 -15.59 -49.95 0.27
N ALA A 86 -14.52 -49.98 1.06
CA ALA A 86 -13.79 -51.21 1.36
C ALA A 86 -14.51 -52.15 2.34
N PHE A 87 -15.42 -51.61 3.16
CA PHE A 87 -16.23 -52.37 4.13
C PHE A 87 -17.65 -52.69 3.60
N LYS A 88 -17.92 -52.45 2.32
CA LYS A 88 -19.19 -52.74 1.64
C LYS A 88 -19.01 -53.88 0.66
#